data_AF-A0A0C3DXE4-F1
#
_entry.id   AF-A0A0C3DXE4-F1
#
_cell.length_a   1.000
_cell.length_b   1.000
_cell.length_c   1.000
_cell.angle_alpha   90.00
_cell.angle_beta   90.00
_cell.angle_gamma   90.00
#
_symmetry.space_group_name_H-M   'P 1'
#
loop_
_entity.id
_entity.type
_entity.pdbx_description
1 polymer ?
#
loop_
_entity_poly.entity_id
_entity_poly.type
_entity_poly.pdbx_seq_one_letter_code
_entity_poly.pdbx_strand_id
1 'polypeptide(L)' 'MSCSAMLWLYAESWPDLLHPFASVIDSPELEDPGEMVITHADSKLDYVWLPKGPKVYQQYSPGSIEEWHKKHGKFME' A
#
# COMPACT_ATOMS: atom_id res chain seq x y z
N MET A 1 24.98 -10.66 5.66
CA MET A 1 24.08 -11.11 4.57
C MET A 1 23.13 -9.95 4.27
N SER A 2 23.02 -9.53 3.01
CA SER A 2 22.01 -8.55 2.58
C SER A 2 20.80 -9.29 2.03
N CYS A 3 19.62 -9.04 2.58
CA CYS A 3 18.39 -9.78 2.30
C CYS A 3 17.56 -9.22 1.12
N SER A 4 18.03 -8.16 0.46
CA SER A 4 17.33 -7.47 -0.65
C SER A 4 15.87 -7.11 -0.34
N ALA A 5 15.54 -6.91 0.94
CA ALA A 5 14.21 -6.49 1.36
C ALA A 5 13.91 -5.09 0.82
N MET A 6 12.68 -4.88 0.39
CA MET A 6 12.18 -3.55 0.06
C MET A 6 11.93 -2.78 1.35
N LEU A 7 12.66 -1.68 1.57
CA LEU A 7 12.58 -0.90 2.81
C LEU A 7 11.75 0.37 2.64
N TRP A 8 11.94 1.07 1.52
CA TRP A 8 11.24 2.31 1.20
C TRP A 8 11.25 2.53 -0.32
N LEU A 9 10.40 3.46 -0.79
CA LEU A 9 10.32 3.85 -2.20
C LEU A 9 10.74 5.31 -2.38
N TYR A 10 11.50 5.55 -3.45
CA TYR A 10 11.86 6.87 -3.96
C TYR A 10 11.14 7.12 -5.30
N ALA A 11 10.69 8.35 -5.52
CA ALA A 11 10.19 8.80 -6.80
C ALA A 11 10.67 10.22 -7.08
N GLU A 12 11.34 10.43 -8.22
CA GLU A 12 11.88 11.75 -8.59
C GLU A 12 10.80 12.83 -8.74
N SER A 13 9.56 12.44 -9.08
CA SER A 13 8.42 13.36 -9.14
C SER A 13 7.99 13.89 -7.77
N TRP A 14 8.41 13.25 -6.68
CA TRP A 14 8.13 13.65 -5.30
C TRP A 14 9.40 13.49 -4.44
N PRO A 15 10.44 14.29 -4.70
CA PRO A 15 11.76 14.09 -4.10
C PRO A 15 11.76 14.34 -2.58
N ASP A 16 10.79 15.10 -2.09
CA ASP A 16 10.64 15.44 -0.68
C ASP A 16 9.91 14.36 0.15
N LEU A 17 9.35 13.33 -0.50
CA LEU A 17 8.58 12.28 0.16
C LEU A 17 9.39 10.98 0.31
N LEU A 18 9.48 10.50 1.56
CA LEU A 18 9.97 9.17 1.88
C LEU A 18 8.78 8.24 2.12
N HIS A 19 8.70 7.13 1.38
CA HIS A 19 7.60 6.17 1.48
C HIS A 19 8.09 4.83 2.05
N PRO A 20 8.17 4.67 3.38
CA PRO A 20 8.57 3.41 4.00
C PRO A 20 7.49 2.34 3.83
N PHE A 21 7.91 1.07 3.73
CA PHE A 21 6.96 -0.04 3.88
C PHE A 21 6.59 -0.23 5.34
N ALA A 22 5.33 -0.55 5.64
CA ALA A 22 4.88 -0.80 7.02
C ALA A 22 5.70 -1.87 7.74
N SER A 23 6.22 -2.86 7.01
CA SER A 23 7.06 -3.94 7.53
C SER A 23 8.43 -3.51 8.08
N VAL A 24 8.84 -2.25 7.86
CA VAL A 24 10.11 -1.73 8.40
C VAL A 24 9.92 -0.73 9.54
N ILE A 25 8.69 -0.59 10.04
CA ILE A 25 8.35 0.30 11.14
C ILE A 25 8.13 -0.55 12.39
N ASP A 26 9.10 -0.51 13.31
CA ASP A 26 9.01 -1.25 14.59
C ASP A 26 8.29 -0.45 15.69
N SER A 27 8.25 0.87 15.59
CA SER A 27 7.62 1.73 16.60
C SER A 27 7.16 3.09 16.03
N PRO A 28 6.03 3.65 16.54
CA PRO A 28 5.09 3.00 17.46
C PRO A 28 4.39 1.80 16.80
N GLU A 29 3.72 0.97 17.61
CA GLU A 29 2.97 -0.17 17.09
C GLU A 29 1.91 0.33 16.10
N LEU A 30 1.89 -0.27 14.91
CA LEU A 30 0.93 0.05 13.86
C LEU A 30 -0.38 -0.68 14.11
N GLU A 31 -1.51 -0.01 13.87
CA GLU A 31 -2.82 -0.65 13.91
C GLU A 31 -2.97 -1.64 12.74
N ASP A 32 -3.70 -2.73 12.98
CA ASP A 32 -4.08 -3.65 11.91
C ASP A 32 -4.92 -2.94 10.83
N PRO A 33 -4.70 -3.24 9.54
CA PRO A 33 -5.46 -2.61 8.47
C PRO A 33 -6.93 -3.04 8.53
N GLY A 34 -7.84 -2.06 8.62
CA GLY A 34 -9.28 -2.31 8.65
C GLY A 34 -9.91 -2.71 7.30
N GLU A 35 -9.21 -2.47 6.18
CA GLU A 35 -9.65 -2.83 4.83
C GLU A 35 -8.45 -3.24 3.97
N MET A 36 -8.65 -4.22 3.08
CA MET A 36 -7.69 -4.60 2.05
C MET A 36 -8.30 -4.36 0.67
N VAL A 37 -7.49 -3.81 -0.24
CA VAL A 37 -7.84 -3.60 -1.64
C VAL A 37 -6.71 -4.14 -2.52
N ILE A 38 -7.08 -4.75 -3.64
CA ILE A 38 -6.13 -5.26 -4.64
C ILE A 38 -6.20 -4.36 -5.86
N THR A 39 -5.05 -3.84 -6.28
CA THR A 39 -4.87 -3.00 -7.48
C THR A 39 -3.96 -3.72 -8.48
N HIS A 40 -3.99 -3.31 -9.75
CA HIS A 40 -3.16 -3.90 -10.83
C HIS A 40 -3.39 -5.40 -11.02
N ALA A 41 -4.64 -5.85 -10.88
CA ALA A 41 -4.99 -7.26 -11.08
C ALA A 41 -4.77 -7.73 -12.53
N ASP A 42 -4.67 -6.81 -13.49
CA ASP A 42 -4.37 -7.11 -14.90
C ASP A 42 -2.88 -7.40 -15.16
N SER A 43 -2.01 -6.99 -14.23
CA SER A 43 -0.56 -7.22 -14.29
C SER A 43 -0.13 -8.51 -13.56
N LYS A 44 -1.10 -9.17 -12.92
CA LYS A 44 -0.91 -10.45 -12.24
C LYS A 44 -1.03 -11.59 -13.24
N LEU A 45 -0.17 -12.61 -13.09
CA LEU A 45 -0.29 -13.87 -13.83
C LEU A 45 -1.51 -14.69 -13.39
N ASP A 46 -2.19 -15.35 -14.34
CA ASP A 46 -3.45 -16.07 -14.10
C ASP A 46 -3.37 -17.11 -12.97
N TYR A 47 -2.25 -17.82 -12.86
CA TYR A 47 -2.05 -18.90 -11.88
C TYR A 47 -1.86 -18.41 -10.43
N VAL A 48 -1.60 -17.12 -10.21
CA VAL A 48 -1.49 -16.55 -8.87
C VAL A 48 -2.89 -16.47 -8.26
N TRP A 49 -3.04 -16.76 -6.98
CA TRP A 49 -4.34 -16.68 -6.32
C TRP A 49 -4.48 -15.34 -5.60
N LEU A 50 -5.69 -14.77 -5.63
CA LEU A 50 -6.04 -13.61 -4.81
C LEU A 50 -6.78 -14.06 -3.55
N PRO A 51 -6.61 -13.37 -2.42
CA PRO A 51 -7.44 -13.60 -1.25
C PRO A 51 -8.92 -13.33 -1.56
N LYS A 52 -9.82 -14.08 -0.92
CA LYS A 52 -11.26 -13.87 -1.04
C LYS A 52 -11.68 -12.73 -0.12
N GLY A 53 -12.55 -11.83 -0.60
CA GLY A 53 -13.17 -10.77 0.20
C GLY A 53 -12.77 -9.34 -0.21
N PRO A 54 -11.49 -9.02 -0.43
CA PRO A 54 -11.06 -7.69 -0.87
C PRO A 54 -11.72 -7.24 -2.18
N LYS A 55 -11.90 -5.92 -2.31
CA LYS A 55 -12.23 -5.31 -3.60
C LYS A 55 -11.04 -5.45 -4.54
N VAL A 56 -11.30 -5.82 -5.78
CA VAL A 56 -10.26 -6.03 -6.80
C VAL A 56 -10.47 -5.05 -7.94
N TYR A 57 -9.41 -4.30 -8.26
CA TYR A 57 -9.36 -3.38 -9.38
C TYR A 57 -8.33 -3.86 -10.40
N GLN A 58 -8.67 -3.76 -11.68
CA GLN A 58 -7.74 -4.10 -12.77
C GLN A 58 -6.55 -3.13 -12.78
N GLN A 59 -6.80 -1.86 -12.49
CA GLN A 59 -5.81 -0.78 -12.37
C GLN A 59 -5.92 -0.16 -10.97
N TYR A 60 -5.43 1.07 -10.78
CA TYR A 60 -5.62 1.82 -9.53
C TYR A 60 -7.10 1.99 -9.15
N SER A 61 -7.36 2.06 -7.84
CA SER A 61 -8.65 2.45 -7.31
C SER A 61 -9.03 3.87 -7.77
N PRO A 62 -10.33 4.20 -7.86
CA PRO A 62 -10.76 5.53 -8.30
C PRO A 62 -10.38 6.67 -7.34
N GLY A 63 -10.07 6.37 -6.07
CA GLY A 63 -9.60 7.35 -5.09
C GLY A 63 -8.14 7.12 -4.71
N SER A 64 -7.50 8.16 -4.18
CA SER A 64 -6.14 8.11 -3.66
C SER A 64 -6.09 7.54 -2.23
N ILE A 65 -4.90 7.10 -1.80
CA ILE A 65 -4.70 6.64 -0.42
C ILE A 65 -4.92 7.79 0.58
N GLU A 66 -4.57 9.02 0.21
CA GLU A 66 -4.81 10.21 1.03
C GLU A 66 -6.30 10.48 1.21
N GLU A 67 -7.07 10.46 0.12
CA GLU A 67 -8.53 10.64 0.15
C GLU A 67 -9.21 9.57 1.00
N TRP A 68 -8.73 8.32 0.90
CA TRP A 68 -9.22 7.24 1.75
C TRP A 68 -8.95 7.55 3.23
N HIS A 69 -7.73 7.94 3.62
CA HIS A 69 -7.42 8.28 5.01
C HIS A 69 -8.26 9.46 5.53
N LYS A 70 -8.44 10.50 4.71
CA LYS A 70 -9.28 11.67 5.04
C LYS A 70 -10.74 11.26 5.29
N LYS A 71 -11.31 10.45 4.40
CA LYS A 71 -12.69 9.96 4.51
C LYS A 71 -12.94 9.11 5.75
N HIS A 72 -11.93 8.36 6.20
CA HIS A 72 -12.05 7.43 7.33
C HIS A 72 -11.51 8.01 8.65
N GLY A 73 -11.13 9.29 8.69
CA GLY A 73 -10.60 9.93 9.90
C GLY A 73 -9.24 9.37 10.35
N LYS A 74 -8.45 8.86 9.41
CA LYS A 74 -7.12 8.26 9.63
C LYS A 74 -5.99 9.09 9.00
N PHE A 75 -6.29 10.29 8.52
CA PHE A 75 -5.30 11.19 7.93
C PHE A 75 -4.51 11.91 9.03
N MET A 76 -3.19 11.93 8.90
CA MET A 76 -2.26 12.66 9.77
C MET A 76 -1.44 13.61 8.89
N GLU A 77 -1.23 14.84 9.35
CA GLU A 77 -0.37 15.84 8.72
C GLU A 77 1.08 15.73 9.18
#